data_AF-A0A2V9XRI7-F1
#
_entry.id   AF-A0A2V9XRI7-F1
#
_cell.length_a   1.000
_cell.length_b   1.000
_cell.length_c   1.000
_cell.angle_alpha   90.00
_cell.angle_beta   90.00
_cell.angle_gamma   90.00
#
_symmetry.space_group_name_H-M   'P 1'
#
loop_
_entity.id
_entity.type
_entity.pdbx_description
1 polymer ?
#
loop_
_entity_poly.entity_id
_entity_poly.type
_entity_poly.pdbx_seq_one_letter_code
_entity_poly.pdbx_strand_id
1 'polypeptide(L)'
;HKLRNDVLPILQKQPGFVDLISLVPEDDRERVLSISFWNTKQDAERYHHANYEDIVAMLKPLIKSQPKLETFNIDISTSQRIAASKAA
;
A
#
# COMPACT_ATOMS: atom_id res chain seq x y z
N HIS A 1 -12.85 1.94 8.37
CA HIS A 1 -11.40 1.59 8.43
C HIS A 1 -10.61 2.70 7.74
N LYS A 2 -9.73 3.43 8.43
CA LYS A 2 -9.01 4.60 7.89
C LYS A 2 -8.25 4.33 6.58
N LEU A 3 -7.67 3.14 6.43
CA LEU A 3 -7.01 2.73 5.19
C LEU A 3 -7.95 2.78 3.97
N ARG A 4 -9.19 2.28 4.10
CA ARG A 4 -10.15 2.25 2.99
C ARG A 4 -10.68 3.64 2.64
N ASN A 5 -10.94 4.46 3.64
CA ASN A 5 -11.66 5.72 3.44
C ASN A 5 -10.73 6.89 3.12
N ASP A 6 -9.50 6.88 3.67
CA ASP A 6 -8.62 8.04 3.59
C ASP A 6 -7.35 7.74 2.77
N VAL A 7 -6.75 6.56 2.96
CA VAL A 7 -5.48 6.20 2.31
C VAL A 7 -5.69 5.68 0.88
N LEU A 8 -6.63 4.76 0.69
CA LEU A 8 -6.90 4.16 -0.61
C LEU A 8 -7.24 5.20 -1.70
N PRO A 9 -8.05 6.24 -1.45
CA PRO A 9 -8.29 7.29 -2.45
C PRO A 9 -7.03 8.10 -2.83
N ILE A 10 -6.07 8.24 -1.91
CA ILE A 10 -4.78 8.89 -2.22
C ILE A 10 -3.98 7.99 -3.15
N LEU A 11 -3.88 6.70 -2.85
CA LEU A 11 -3.16 5.73 -3.67
C LEU A 11 -3.77 5.61 -5.07
N GLN A 12 -5.09 5.55 -5.17
CA GLN A 12 -5.81 5.45 -6.45
C GLN A 12 -5.55 6.62 -7.40
N LYS A 13 -5.15 7.79 -6.88
CA LYS A 13 -4.79 8.96 -7.69
C LYS A 13 -3.35 8.93 -8.20
N GLN A 14 -2.51 8.04 -7.67
CA GLN A 14 -1.11 7.97 -8.06
C GLN A 14 -0.96 7.22 -9.39
N PRO A 15 -0.25 7.80 -10.38
CA PRO A 15 0.08 7.06 -11.58
C PRO A 15 0.83 5.77 -11.26
N GLY A 16 0.42 4.68 -11.90
CA GLY A 16 1.00 3.36 -11.71
C GLY A 16 0.47 2.57 -10.51
N PHE A 17 -0.46 3.10 -9.71
CA PHE A 17 -1.11 2.31 -8.65
C PHE A 17 -1.95 1.17 -9.25
N VAL A 18 -1.72 -0.05 -8.76
CA VAL A 18 -2.40 -1.26 -9.23
C VAL A 18 -3.43 -1.73 -8.24
N ASP A 19 -3.06 -1.96 -6.98
CA ASP A 19 -3.98 -2.49 -5.96
C ASP A 19 -3.49 -2.25 -4.53
N LEU A 20 -4.37 -2.44 -3.56
CA LEU A 20 -4.06 -2.43 -2.13
C LEU A 20 -4.74 -3.62 -1.43
N ILE A 21 -3.93 -4.45 -0.78
CA ILE A 21 -4.42 -5.49 0.14
C ILE A 21 -4.16 -5.02 1.57
N SER A 22 -5.18 -5.09 2.43
CA SER A 22 -5.06 -4.84 3.87
C SER A 22 -5.39 -6.12 4.63
N LEU A 23 -4.47 -6.58 5.45
CA LEU A 23 -4.57 -7.79 6.26
C LEU A 23 -4.53 -7.41 7.75
N VAL A 24 -5.41 -8.02 8.53
CA VAL A 24 -5.42 -7.92 10.00
C VAL A 24 -5.21 -9.34 10.53
N PRO A 25 -4.21 -9.59 11.39
CA PRO A 25 -4.02 -10.90 12.01
C PRO A 25 -5.25 -11.31 12.82
N GLU A 26 -5.56 -12.61 12.82
CA GLU A 26 -6.66 -13.15 13.62
C GLU A 26 -6.41 -12.97 15.13
N ASP A 27 -5.17 -13.20 15.56
CA ASP A 27 -4.74 -13.19 16.97
C ASP A 27 -4.28 -11.80 17.48
N ASP A 28 -4.12 -10.83 16.58
CA ASP A 28 -3.64 -9.48 16.92
C ASP A 28 -4.39 -8.43 16.10
N ARG A 29 -5.46 -7.90 16.72
CA ARG A 29 -6.33 -6.88 16.10
C ARG A 29 -5.70 -5.49 16.07
N GLU A 30 -4.56 -5.28 16.72
CA GLU A 30 -3.88 -3.99 16.77
C GLU A 30 -2.82 -3.85 15.68
N ARG A 31 -2.48 -4.95 15.01
CA ARG A 31 -1.57 -4.95 13.87
C ARG A 31 -2.34 -4.93 12.55
N VAL A 32 -1.83 -4.16 11.61
CA VAL A 32 -2.34 -4.14 10.23
C VAL A 32 -1.15 -4.25 9.28
N LEU A 33 -1.26 -5.13 8.29
CA LEU A 33 -0.33 -5.21 7.17
C LEU A 33 -1.02 -4.67 5.92
N SER A 34 -0.44 -3.64 5.31
CA SER A 34 -0.93 -3.07 4.05
C SER A 34 0.10 -3.33 2.95
N ILE A 35 -0.35 -3.90 1.84
CA ILE A 35 0.48 -4.25 0.70
C ILE A 35 -0.08 -3.53 -0.53
N SER A 36 0.66 -2.55 -1.03
CA SER A 36 0.32 -1.81 -2.25
C SER A 36 1.09 -2.37 -3.45
N PHE A 37 0.42 -2.49 -4.58
CA PHE A 37 0.98 -2.96 -5.84
C PHE A 37 1.08 -1.80 -6.83
N TRP A 38 2.16 -1.79 -7.61
CA TRP A 38 2.51 -0.72 -8.52
C TRP A 38 3.01 -1.30 -9.85
N ASN A 39 2.74 -0.62 -10.97
CA ASN A 39 3.20 -1.03 -12.30
C ASN A 39 4.73 -1.04 -12.38
N THR A 40 5.37 0.00 -11.82
CA THR A 40 6.83 0.16 -11.85
C THR A 40 7.36 0.53 -10.48
N LYS A 41 8.65 0.22 -10.26
CA LYS A 41 9.37 0.69 -9.06
C LYS A 41 9.39 2.22 -9.00
N GLN A 42 9.56 2.91 -10.14
CA GLN A 42 9.59 4.37 -10.18
C GLN A 42 8.26 4.99 -9.74
N ASP A 43 7.11 4.39 -10.10
CA ASP A 43 5.79 4.87 -9.65
C ASP A 43 5.64 4.74 -8.14
N ALA A 44 6.06 3.60 -7.56
CA ALA A 44 6.06 3.38 -6.12
C ALA A 44 6.97 4.37 -5.38
N GLU A 45 8.18 4.61 -5.90
CA GLU A 45 9.13 5.57 -5.32
C GLU A 45 8.61 7.00 -5.40
N ARG A 46 8.03 7.41 -6.53
CA ARG A 46 7.44 8.75 -6.70
C ARG A 46 6.32 8.98 -5.68
N TYR A 47 5.43 8.00 -5.50
CA TYR A 47 4.41 8.04 -4.46
C TYR A 47 5.04 8.14 -3.06
N HIS A 48 6.06 7.32 -2.78
CA HIS A 48 6.69 7.29 -1.47
C HIS A 48 7.26 8.66 -1.08
N HIS A 49 7.99 9.31 -1.98
CA HIS A 49 8.59 10.62 -1.73
C HIS A 49 7.55 11.74 -1.62
N ALA A 50 6.45 11.65 -2.36
CA ALA A 50 5.46 12.72 -2.43
C ALA A 50 4.38 12.65 -1.33
N ASN A 51 3.99 11.46 -0.88
CA ASN A 51 2.76 11.29 -0.10
C ASN A 51 2.87 10.34 1.10
N TYR A 52 3.96 9.58 1.23
CA TYR A 52 4.08 8.61 2.32
C TYR A 52 4.11 9.28 3.69
N GLU A 53 4.87 10.37 3.85
CA GLU A 53 4.96 11.09 5.12
C GLU A 53 3.60 11.66 5.55
N ASP A 54 2.83 12.21 4.61
CA ASP A 54 1.48 12.73 4.87
C ASP A 54 0.54 11.61 5.33
N ILE A 55 0.61 10.44 4.70
CA ILE A 55 -0.18 9.27 5.09
C ILE A 55 0.22 8.80 6.49
N VAL A 56 1.52 8.71 6.79
CA VAL A 56 2.01 8.34 8.12
C VAL A 56 1.56 9.36 9.17
N ALA A 57 1.63 10.66 8.88
CA ALA A 57 1.16 11.73 9.77
C ALA A 57 -0.35 11.61 10.04
N MET A 58 -1.14 11.32 9.00
CA MET A 58 -2.58 11.11 9.12
C MET A 58 -2.94 9.88 9.96
N LEU A 59 -2.11 8.83 9.90
CA LEU A 59 -2.28 7.59 10.66
C LEU A 59 -1.67 7.66 12.06
N LYS A 60 -0.80 8.63 12.34
CA LYS A 60 -0.08 8.81 13.62
C LYS A 60 -0.97 8.70 14.86
N PRO A 61 -2.20 9.26 14.91
CA PRO A 61 -3.07 9.12 16.08
C PRO A 61 -3.60 7.70 16.33
N LEU A 62 -3.48 6.81 15.34
CA LEU A 62 -4.06 5.46 15.34
C LEU A 62 -3.01 4.35 15.47
N ILE A 63 -1.72 4.69 15.32
CA ILE A 63 -0.63 3.71 15.30
C ILE A 63 0.23 3.86 16.56
N LYS A 64 0.57 2.73 17.18
CA LYS A 64 1.43 2.71 18.39
C LYS A 64 2.90 2.95 18.08
N SER A 65 3.31 2.71 16.85
CA SER A 65 4.69 2.86 16.38
C SER A 65 4.72 3.23 14.90
N GLN A 66 5.88 3.70 14.43
CA GLN A 66 6.08 4.02 13.02
C GLN A 66 5.94 2.74 12.17
N PRO A 67 5.25 2.79 11.02
CA PRO A 67 5.09 1.62 10.18
C PRO A 67 6.45 1.16 9.63
N LYS A 68 6.69 -0.15 9.64
CA LYS A 68 7.82 -0.72 8.92
C LYS A 68 7.48 -0.75 7.42
N LEU A 69 8.34 -0.17 6.60
CA LEU A 69 8.21 -0.20 5.15
C LEU A 69 9.21 -1.20 4.56
N GLU A 70 8.71 -2.08 3.70
CA GLU A 70 9.51 -3.02 2.93
C GLU A 70 9.04 -3.03 1.48
N THR A 71 9.95 -3.27 0.54
CA THR A 71 9.68 -3.27 -0.90
C THR A 71 10.11 -4.57 -1.54
N PHE A 72 9.28 -5.13 -2.40
CA PHE A 72 9.52 -6.41 -3.07
C PHE A 72 9.15 -6.34 -4.54
N ASN A 73 9.77 -7.21 -5.34
CA ASN A 73 9.33 -7.49 -6.70
C ASN A 73 8.36 -8.66 -6.70
N ILE A 74 7.35 -8.61 -7.57
CA ILE A 74 6.38 -9.69 -7.73
C ILE A 74 7.00 -10.82 -8.54
N ASP A 75 7.25 -11.96 -7.89
CA ASP A 75 7.69 -13.18 -8.56
C ASP A 75 6.53 -13.84 -9.32
N ILE A 76 5.46 -14.22 -8.60
CA ILE A 76 4.24 -14.83 -9.16
C ILE A 76 3.00 -14.19 -8.52
N SER A 77 1.91 -14.05 -9.30
CA SER A 77 0.59 -13.66 -8.79
C SER A 77 -0.52 -14.34 -9.57
N THR A 78 -1.53 -14.84 -8.85
CA THR A 78 -2.76 -15.41 -9.42
C THR A 78 -3.92 -14.40 -9.45
N SER A 79 -3.75 -13.23 -8.83
CA SER A 79 -4.73 -12.15 -8.88
C SER A 79 -4.78 -11.58 -10.30
N GLN A 80 -5.95 -11.63 -10.94
CA GLN A 80 -6.13 -11.17 -12.32
C GLN A 80 -5.66 -9.72 -12.52
N ARG A 81 -5.98 -8.84 -11.58
CA ARG A 81 -5.62 -7.42 -11.65
C ARG A 81 -4.10 -7.20 -11.57
N ILE A 82 -3.43 -7.93 -10.69
CA ILE A 82 -1.98 -7.83 -10.48
C ILE A 82 -1.22 -8.51 -11.63
N ALA A 83 -1.69 -9.68 -12.05
CA ALA A 83 -1.11 -10.43 -13.16
C ALA A 83 -1.20 -9.65 -14.48
N ALA A 84 -2.33 -8.98 -14.75
CA ALA A 84 -2.50 -8.15 -15.95
C ALA A 84 -1.53 -6.96 -15.97
N SER A 85 -1.27 -6.32 -14.82
CA SER A 85 -0.31 -5.23 -14.69
C SER A 85 1.13 -5.68 -14.99
N LYS A 86 1.54 -6.87 -14.54
CA LYS A 86 2.89 -7.42 -14.81
C LYS A 86 3.14 -7.74 -16.30
N ALA A 87 2.08 -8.03 -17.06
CA ALA A 87 2.18 -8.43 -18.47
C ALA A 87 2.24 -7.23 -19.44
N ALA A 88 1.98 -6.01 -18.97
CA ALA A 88 1.97 -4.77 -19.74
C ALA A 88 3.34 -4.08 -19.71
#